data_AF-G5ES15-F1
#
_entry.id   AF-G5ES15-F1
#
_cell.length_a   1.000
_cell.length_b   1.000
_cell.length_c   1.000
_cell.angle_alpha   90.00
_cell.angle_beta   90.00
_cell.angle_gamma   90.00
#
_symmetry.space_group_name_H-M   'P 1'
#
loop_
_entity.id
_entity.type
_entity.pdbx_description
1 polymer ?
#
loop_
_entity_poly.entity_id
_entity_poly.type
_entity_poly.pdbx_seq_one_letter_code
_entity_poly.pdbx_strand_id
1 'polypeptide(L)'
;MFTGIIGALGTVESITPIEGSDAAYLTLNAGDIVADLEHGGSLAVNGVCLTAIDLDQLQPGQFRAYAMGETLRRTNLGNLNPGDTVNLERCLPAGGRLDGHVVQGHVDAVGTLASVTAHEAWSTLRFNLPTELAPLLAEKGSIAVSGVSLTVTAVSEPGETPAWFEVGLIPETLKATNLGALKVGDSVNLETDALAKYVQRLTAFAGVPQASSSEQVAPRRADAASVLDSVQTAVDAIAAGRAVVVVDDEDRENEGDIIFAAEHATPELMGFMIRYTSGVVCAPLSNKRADEMNLPPMVTNNEDPKGTAYTVSCDAASGVSTGISAADRARTVQILADASSTPADITRPGHIFPLRAVDGGVAERPGHTEAAVELSRAAGLSGVGVIAEVVHDDGSMMRFDALRAFATEHNLPMISIEDLIKYVAKA
;
A
#
# COMPACT_ATOMS: atom_id res chain seq x y z
N MET A 1 -9.82 14.49 -6.11
CA MET A 1 -8.74 13.89 -6.94
C MET A 1 -9.07 14.16 -8.39
N PHE A 2 -8.08 14.58 -9.14
CA PHE A 2 -8.18 14.98 -10.54
C PHE A 2 -7.34 14.03 -11.40
N THR A 3 -7.45 14.19 -12.70
CA THR A 3 -6.74 13.37 -13.70
C THR A 3 -5.86 14.19 -14.62
N GLY A 4 -5.98 15.51 -14.54
CA GLY A 4 -5.34 16.46 -15.41
C GLY A 4 -5.93 16.52 -16.83
N ILE A 5 -7.16 16.06 -16.99
CA ILE A 5 -7.93 16.20 -18.23
C ILE A 5 -8.83 17.41 -18.09
N ILE A 6 -8.46 18.49 -18.78
CA ILE A 6 -9.15 19.78 -18.67
C ILE A 6 -10.55 19.67 -19.28
N GLY A 7 -11.57 19.98 -18.48
CA GLY A 7 -12.96 19.93 -18.90
C GLY A 7 -13.45 21.21 -19.54
N ALA A 8 -12.88 22.36 -19.14
CA ALA A 8 -13.23 23.67 -19.71
C ALA A 8 -12.12 24.70 -19.50
N LEU A 9 -12.17 25.77 -20.29
CA LEU A 9 -11.45 27.01 -20.02
C LEU A 9 -12.37 27.98 -19.30
N GLY A 10 -11.87 28.61 -18.25
CA GLY A 10 -12.53 29.69 -17.53
C GLY A 10 -11.83 31.03 -17.73
N THR A 11 -12.47 32.10 -17.24
CA THR A 11 -11.90 33.44 -17.23
C THR A 11 -11.95 34.02 -15.83
N VAL A 12 -10.84 34.60 -15.38
CA VAL A 12 -10.78 35.30 -14.09
C VAL A 12 -11.65 36.55 -14.14
N GLU A 13 -12.57 36.70 -13.19
CA GLU A 13 -13.40 37.90 -13.09
C GLU A 13 -12.86 38.85 -12.03
N SER A 14 -12.48 38.31 -10.86
CA SER A 14 -11.89 39.11 -9.79
C SER A 14 -11.04 38.30 -8.83
N ILE A 15 -10.06 38.96 -8.23
CA ILE A 15 -9.31 38.49 -7.07
C ILE A 15 -9.45 39.57 -6.01
N THR A 16 -10.25 39.30 -4.98
CA THR A 16 -10.63 40.30 -3.98
C THR A 16 -10.00 39.95 -2.64
N PRO A 17 -9.03 40.72 -2.14
CA PRO A 17 -8.44 40.49 -0.83
C PRO A 17 -9.48 40.48 0.29
N ILE A 18 -9.29 39.62 1.28
CA ILE A 18 -10.16 39.53 2.45
C ILE A 18 -9.56 40.37 3.57
N GLU A 19 -10.30 41.38 4.01
CA GLU A 19 -9.84 42.35 5.00
C GLU A 19 -9.35 41.68 6.29
N GLY A 20 -8.15 42.08 6.74
CA GLY A 20 -7.53 41.53 7.95
C GLY A 20 -6.92 40.13 7.80
N SER A 21 -6.81 39.60 6.58
CA SER A 21 -6.20 38.29 6.31
C SER A 21 -5.18 38.35 5.15
N ASP A 22 -4.43 37.27 4.94
CA ASP A 22 -3.56 37.11 3.76
C ASP A 22 -4.23 36.38 2.59
N ALA A 23 -5.56 36.18 2.66
CA ALA A 23 -6.33 35.44 1.67
C ALA A 23 -7.11 36.36 0.72
N ALA A 24 -7.63 35.76 -0.36
CA ALA A 24 -8.49 36.43 -1.32
C ALA A 24 -9.64 35.54 -1.78
N TYR A 25 -10.75 36.16 -2.15
CA TYR A 25 -11.78 35.53 -2.96
C TYR A 25 -11.35 35.54 -4.43
N LEU A 26 -11.23 34.35 -5.02
CA LEU A 26 -11.07 34.18 -6.46
C LEU A 26 -12.45 33.92 -7.06
N THR A 27 -12.93 34.80 -7.94
CA THR A 27 -14.17 34.62 -8.69
C THR A 27 -13.85 34.45 -10.18
N LEU A 28 -14.44 33.43 -10.80
CA LEU A 28 -14.22 33.03 -12.18
C LEU A 28 -15.54 32.90 -12.92
N ASN A 29 -15.55 33.20 -14.21
CA ASN A 29 -16.52 32.64 -15.13
C ASN A 29 -16.03 31.24 -15.54
N ALA A 30 -16.72 30.21 -15.06
CA ALA A 30 -16.41 28.80 -15.28
C ALA A 30 -17.38 28.12 -16.28
N GLY A 31 -18.46 28.78 -16.68
CA GLY A 31 -19.47 28.22 -17.58
C GLY A 31 -20.14 26.96 -17.03
N ASP A 32 -20.53 26.05 -17.92
CA ASP A 32 -21.36 24.89 -17.56
C ASP A 32 -20.62 23.83 -16.72
N ILE A 33 -19.29 23.89 -16.59
CA ILE A 33 -18.50 22.91 -15.81
C ILE A 33 -18.86 22.94 -14.31
N VAL A 34 -19.50 24.03 -13.85
CA VAL A 34 -19.96 24.21 -12.47
C VAL A 34 -21.47 24.12 -12.31
N ALA A 35 -22.21 23.73 -13.36
CA ALA A 35 -23.68 23.69 -13.32
C ALA A 35 -24.24 22.76 -12.22
N ASP A 36 -23.53 21.68 -11.91
CA ASP A 36 -23.84 20.71 -10.86
C ASP A 36 -22.83 20.75 -9.70
N LEU A 37 -22.11 21.87 -9.53
CA LEU A 37 -21.18 22.05 -8.43
C LEU A 37 -21.94 22.55 -7.20
N GLU A 38 -21.93 21.77 -6.13
CA GLU A 38 -22.52 22.18 -4.86
C GLU A 38 -21.52 22.92 -3.97
N HIS A 39 -22.04 23.59 -2.94
CA HIS A 39 -21.20 24.24 -1.92
C HIS A 39 -20.28 23.19 -1.26
N GLY A 40 -19.01 23.51 -1.09
CA GLY A 40 -18.00 22.56 -0.60
C GLY A 40 -17.46 21.62 -1.69
N GLY A 41 -18.01 21.64 -2.90
CA GLY A 41 -17.48 20.91 -4.04
C GLY A 41 -16.10 21.42 -4.48
N SER A 42 -15.29 20.54 -5.06
CA SER A 42 -13.94 20.89 -5.48
C SER A 42 -13.82 21.09 -7.00
N LEU A 43 -13.12 22.15 -7.38
CA LEU A 43 -12.76 22.47 -8.76
C LEU A 43 -11.26 22.77 -8.82
N ALA A 44 -10.54 22.14 -9.74
CA ALA A 44 -9.15 22.50 -10.00
C ALA A 44 -9.10 23.72 -10.93
N VAL A 45 -8.35 24.75 -10.53
CA VAL A 45 -8.10 25.96 -11.32
C VAL A 45 -6.60 26.06 -11.59
N ASN A 46 -6.18 25.94 -12.85
CA ASN A 46 -4.77 25.77 -13.22
C ASN A 46 -4.07 24.68 -12.38
N GLY A 47 -4.77 23.58 -12.07
CA GLY A 47 -4.26 22.50 -11.23
C GLY A 47 -4.24 22.80 -9.73
N VAL A 48 -4.81 23.91 -9.25
CA VAL A 48 -4.99 24.16 -7.81
C VAL A 48 -6.37 23.69 -7.38
N CYS A 49 -6.45 22.76 -6.43
CA CYS A 49 -7.72 22.33 -5.85
C CYS A 49 -8.33 23.47 -5.02
N LEU A 50 -9.50 23.96 -5.44
CA LEU A 50 -10.24 25.01 -4.75
C LEU A 50 -11.64 24.53 -4.37
N THR A 51 -12.14 25.03 -3.25
CA THR A 51 -13.46 24.67 -2.71
C THR A 51 -14.48 25.74 -3.06
N ALA A 52 -15.60 25.33 -3.65
CA ALA A 52 -16.70 26.19 -4.02
C ALA A 52 -17.41 26.77 -2.78
N ILE A 53 -17.59 28.09 -2.76
CA ILE A 53 -18.28 28.81 -1.68
C ILE A 53 -19.25 29.86 -2.25
N ASP A 54 -20.14 30.36 -1.39
CA ASP A 54 -21.08 31.47 -1.66
C ASP A 54 -21.90 31.33 -2.95
N LEU A 55 -22.24 30.09 -3.34
CA LEU A 55 -22.91 29.81 -4.62
C LEU A 55 -24.28 30.49 -4.78
N ASP A 56 -24.96 30.77 -3.66
CA ASP A 56 -26.22 31.52 -3.61
C ASP A 56 -26.08 33.00 -3.99
N GLN A 57 -24.86 33.52 -4.01
CA GLN A 57 -24.53 34.91 -4.35
C GLN A 57 -23.90 35.04 -5.75
N LEU A 58 -23.82 33.94 -6.51
CA LEU A 58 -23.18 33.89 -7.82
C LEU A 58 -24.21 33.81 -8.96
N GLN A 59 -23.82 34.34 -10.12
CA GLN A 59 -24.58 34.14 -11.35
C GLN A 59 -24.35 32.71 -11.89
N PRO A 60 -25.28 32.16 -12.69
CA PRO A 60 -25.07 30.88 -13.35
C PRO A 60 -23.74 30.84 -14.12
N GLY A 61 -22.97 29.78 -13.92
CA GLY A 61 -21.65 29.61 -14.54
C GLY A 61 -20.50 30.34 -13.82
N GLN A 62 -20.76 31.09 -12.75
CA GLN A 62 -19.69 31.62 -11.91
C GLN A 62 -19.24 30.61 -10.86
N PHE A 63 -17.96 30.69 -10.52
CA PHE A 63 -17.33 29.95 -9.44
C PHE A 63 -16.63 30.93 -8.51
N ARG A 64 -16.75 30.73 -7.20
CA ARG A 64 -15.98 31.45 -6.19
C ARG A 64 -15.33 30.49 -5.22
N ALA A 65 -14.08 30.79 -4.86
CA ALA A 65 -13.33 30.08 -3.84
C ALA A 65 -12.55 31.03 -2.92
N TYR A 66 -12.30 30.56 -1.70
CA TYR A 66 -11.32 31.14 -0.80
C TYR A 66 -9.92 30.63 -1.18
N ALA A 67 -9.03 31.52 -1.57
CA ALA A 67 -7.62 31.20 -1.81
C ALA A 67 -6.79 31.70 -0.62
N MET A 68 -6.19 30.77 0.11
CA MET A 68 -5.28 31.08 1.22
C MET A 68 -4.06 31.85 0.69
N GLY A 69 -3.47 32.71 1.53
CA GLY A 69 -2.27 33.44 1.12
C GLY A 69 -1.10 32.55 0.72
N GLU A 70 -0.97 31.37 1.34
CA GLU A 70 0.04 30.39 0.93
C GLU A 70 -0.22 29.86 -0.48
N THR A 71 -1.48 29.52 -0.82
CA THR A 71 -1.88 29.12 -2.16
C THR A 71 -1.58 30.23 -3.17
N LEU A 72 -1.90 31.48 -2.85
CA LEU A 72 -1.64 32.62 -3.74
C LEU A 72 -0.13 32.83 -3.96
N ARG A 73 0.70 32.65 -2.93
CA ARG A 73 2.17 32.80 -3.03
C ARG A 73 2.86 31.64 -3.76
N ARG A 74 2.37 30.41 -3.58
CA ARG A 74 2.99 29.18 -4.10
C ARG A 74 2.57 28.83 -5.52
N THR A 75 1.54 29.49 -6.05
CA THR A 75 0.95 29.16 -7.34
C THR A 75 0.84 30.40 -8.21
N ASN A 76 0.60 30.22 -9.51
CA ASN A 76 0.38 31.32 -10.43
C ASN A 76 -0.93 32.09 -10.16
N LEU A 77 -1.81 31.57 -9.29
CA LEU A 77 -3.08 32.22 -8.98
C LEU A 77 -2.88 33.61 -8.36
N GLY A 78 -1.81 33.83 -7.60
CA GLY A 78 -1.51 35.15 -7.01
C GLY A 78 -1.11 36.21 -8.04
N ASN A 79 -0.78 35.80 -9.27
CA ASN A 79 -0.35 36.70 -10.35
C ASN A 79 -1.43 36.89 -11.43
N LEU A 80 -2.57 36.21 -11.30
CA LEU A 80 -3.67 36.32 -12.26
C LEU A 80 -4.34 37.68 -12.17
N ASN A 81 -4.84 38.15 -13.30
CA ASN A 81 -5.60 39.38 -13.45
C ASN A 81 -6.99 39.09 -14.03
N PRO A 82 -7.98 39.95 -13.78
CA PRO A 82 -9.25 39.89 -14.47
C PRO A 82 -9.06 39.82 -16.00
N GLY A 83 -9.71 38.84 -16.64
CA GLY A 83 -9.58 38.54 -18.06
C GLY A 83 -8.60 37.40 -18.39
N ASP A 84 -7.77 36.96 -17.45
CA ASP A 84 -6.85 35.85 -17.69
C ASP A 84 -7.60 34.51 -17.85
N THR A 85 -7.11 33.68 -18.76
CA THR A 85 -7.68 32.35 -19.03
C THR A 85 -7.08 31.30 -18.10
N VAL A 86 -7.93 30.43 -17.53
CA VAL A 86 -7.52 29.35 -16.63
C VAL A 86 -8.05 28.00 -17.08
N ASN A 87 -7.30 26.93 -16.81
CA ASN A 87 -7.77 25.57 -16.99
C ASN A 87 -8.68 25.16 -15.83
N LEU A 88 -9.80 24.52 -16.14
CA LEU A 88 -10.78 24.04 -15.16
C LEU A 88 -10.99 22.53 -15.28
N GLU A 89 -10.96 21.83 -14.16
CA GLU A 89 -11.24 20.39 -14.09
C GLU A 89 -12.08 20.06 -12.84
N ARG A 90 -13.08 19.20 -13.00
CA ARG A 90 -13.88 18.65 -11.91
C ARG A 90 -13.22 17.42 -11.31
N CYS A 91 -13.45 17.19 -10.02
CA CYS A 91 -13.01 15.95 -9.41
C CYS A 91 -13.58 14.74 -10.15
N LEU A 92 -12.75 13.70 -10.30
CA LEU A 92 -13.17 12.44 -10.87
C LEU A 92 -14.22 11.79 -9.95
N PRO A 93 -15.42 11.43 -10.45
CA PRO A 93 -16.40 10.70 -9.66
C PRO A 93 -15.89 9.29 -9.34
N ALA A 94 -16.39 8.71 -8.25
CA ALA A 94 -16.11 7.31 -7.92
C ALA A 94 -16.53 6.39 -9.08
N GLY A 95 -15.63 5.52 -9.53
CA GLY A 95 -15.85 4.66 -10.70
C GLY A 95 -15.73 5.36 -12.06
N GLY A 96 -15.31 6.63 -12.08
CA GLY A 96 -15.00 7.36 -13.31
C GLY A 96 -13.77 6.80 -14.04
N ARG A 97 -13.64 7.13 -15.32
CA ARG A 97 -12.48 6.74 -16.14
C ARG A 97 -11.25 7.58 -15.78
N LEU A 98 -10.11 6.92 -15.64
CA LEU A 98 -8.82 7.58 -15.41
C LEU A 98 -8.12 7.75 -16.76
N ASP A 99 -8.42 8.85 -17.46
CA ASP A 99 -7.88 9.13 -18.80
C ASP A 99 -6.52 9.87 -18.77
N GLY A 100 -6.11 10.39 -17.61
CA GLY A 100 -4.78 10.97 -17.36
C GLY A 100 -4.05 10.29 -16.19
N HIS A 101 -3.04 10.94 -15.61
CA HIS A 101 -2.40 10.45 -14.37
C HIS A 101 -3.08 11.01 -13.11
N VAL A 102 -2.69 10.52 -11.94
CA VAL A 102 -3.25 11.01 -10.69
C VAL A 102 -2.74 12.43 -10.40
N VAL A 103 -3.66 13.40 -10.43
CA VAL A 103 -3.40 14.80 -10.06
C VAL A 103 -4.14 15.11 -8.77
N GLN A 104 -3.42 15.56 -7.74
CA GLN A 104 -3.96 15.87 -6.42
C GLN A 104 -4.60 17.26 -6.40
N GLY A 105 -4.11 18.17 -7.23
CA GLY A 105 -4.45 19.59 -7.18
C GLY A 105 -3.58 20.35 -6.18
N HIS A 106 -2.40 19.81 -5.88
CA HIS A 106 -1.41 20.34 -4.94
C HIS A 106 -0.18 20.76 -5.74
N VAL A 107 -0.18 22.02 -6.17
CA VAL A 107 0.91 22.60 -6.94
C VAL A 107 2.19 22.61 -6.11
N ASP A 108 3.25 22.01 -6.66
CA ASP A 108 4.54 21.88 -6.01
C ASP A 108 5.40 23.14 -6.22
N ALA A 109 5.30 23.77 -7.39
CA ALA A 109 5.94 25.05 -7.67
C ALA A 109 5.35 25.78 -8.88
N VAL A 110 5.83 27.00 -9.12
CA VAL A 110 5.62 27.75 -10.36
C VAL A 110 6.83 27.56 -11.28
N GLY A 111 6.58 27.09 -12.50
CA GLY A 111 7.55 27.03 -13.59
C GLY A 111 7.35 28.16 -14.60
N THR A 112 8.24 28.24 -15.59
CA THR A 112 8.13 29.21 -16.69
C THR A 112 8.35 28.56 -18.04
N LEU A 113 7.57 28.96 -19.05
CA LEU A 113 7.78 28.48 -20.42
C LEU A 113 9.10 29.04 -20.97
N ALA A 114 10.05 28.17 -21.30
CA ALA A 114 11.38 28.52 -21.78
C ALA A 114 11.44 28.58 -23.32
N SER A 115 10.80 27.63 -24.00
CA SER A 115 10.75 27.62 -25.47
C SER A 115 9.57 26.82 -26.00
N VAL A 116 9.18 27.14 -27.23
CA VAL A 116 8.20 26.41 -28.04
C VAL A 116 8.86 26.05 -29.36
N THR A 117 8.89 24.78 -29.70
CA THR A 117 9.37 24.31 -31.01
C THR A 117 8.20 23.67 -31.75
N ALA A 118 7.85 24.25 -32.89
CA ALA A 118 6.82 23.71 -33.76
C ALA A 118 7.41 22.58 -34.63
N HIS A 119 6.69 21.47 -34.71
CA HIS A 119 6.91 20.40 -35.67
C HIS A 119 5.76 20.39 -36.69
N GLU A 120 5.78 19.48 -37.65
CA GLU A 120 4.77 19.43 -38.73
C GLU A 120 3.34 19.21 -38.21
N ALA A 121 3.17 18.38 -37.16
CA ALA A 121 1.85 17.97 -36.66
C ALA A 121 1.65 18.15 -35.14
N TRP A 122 2.64 18.68 -34.42
CA TRP A 122 2.64 18.82 -32.96
C TRP A 122 3.74 19.81 -32.54
N SER A 123 3.83 20.15 -31.26
CA SER A 123 4.85 21.08 -30.73
C SER A 123 5.53 20.50 -29.50
N THR A 124 6.83 20.77 -29.32
CA THR A 124 7.47 20.61 -28.01
C THR A 124 7.45 21.92 -27.25
N LEU A 125 7.09 21.86 -25.97
CA LEU A 125 7.21 22.97 -25.05
C LEU A 125 8.22 22.60 -23.97
N ARG A 126 9.18 23.48 -23.73
CA ARG A 126 10.18 23.32 -22.67
C ARG A 126 9.89 24.30 -21.56
N PHE A 127 9.89 23.83 -20.33
CA PHE A 127 9.64 24.64 -19.15
C PHE A 127 10.85 24.62 -18.22
N ASN A 128 11.22 25.77 -17.69
CA ASN A 128 12.13 25.84 -16.55
C ASN A 128 11.34 25.54 -15.28
N LEU A 129 11.97 24.79 -14.37
CA LEU A 129 11.43 24.47 -13.05
C LEU A 129 12.48 24.72 -11.97
N PRO A 130 12.06 24.92 -10.71
CA PRO A 130 13.00 24.97 -9.59
C PRO A 130 13.83 23.69 -9.50
N THR A 131 15.14 23.83 -9.27
CA THR A 131 16.10 22.72 -9.30
C THR A 131 15.76 21.61 -8.30
N GLU A 132 15.10 21.94 -7.19
CA GLU A 132 14.63 20.98 -6.19
C GLU A 132 13.59 19.99 -6.71
N LEU A 133 12.84 20.34 -7.76
CA LEU A 133 11.87 19.45 -8.40
C LEU A 133 12.49 18.57 -9.49
N ALA A 134 13.66 18.93 -10.03
CA ALA A 134 14.28 18.18 -11.13
C ALA A 134 14.42 16.66 -10.85
N PRO A 135 14.79 16.19 -9.63
CA PRO A 135 14.88 14.77 -9.33
C PRO A 135 13.53 14.01 -9.35
N LEU A 136 12.41 14.73 -9.36
CA LEU A 136 11.06 14.16 -9.36
C LEU A 136 10.53 13.92 -10.78
N LEU A 137 11.23 14.40 -11.80
CA LEU A 137 10.85 14.21 -13.19
C LEU A 137 11.75 13.15 -13.84
N ALA A 138 11.15 12.34 -14.69
CA ALA A 138 11.84 11.35 -15.49
C ALA A 138 11.31 11.41 -16.92
N GLU A 139 12.16 11.09 -17.90
CA GLU A 139 11.67 10.84 -19.27
C GLU A 139 10.62 9.74 -19.25
N LYS A 140 9.54 9.94 -20.02
CA LYS A 140 8.35 9.08 -20.04
C LYS A 140 7.59 9.02 -18.71
N GLY A 141 7.95 9.87 -17.74
CA GLY A 141 7.17 10.12 -16.53
C GLY A 141 5.99 11.08 -16.78
N SER A 142 5.19 11.26 -15.75
CA SER A 142 4.02 12.14 -15.76
C SER A 142 4.31 13.46 -15.05
N ILE A 143 3.71 14.54 -15.53
CA ILE A 143 3.69 15.85 -14.86
C ILE A 143 2.37 16.57 -15.19
N ALA A 144 1.83 17.31 -14.22
CA ALA A 144 0.74 18.24 -14.47
C ALA A 144 1.28 19.67 -14.66
N VAL A 145 0.96 20.29 -15.79
CA VAL A 145 1.32 21.69 -16.12
C VAL A 145 0.05 22.53 -16.18
N SER A 146 -0.14 23.44 -15.23
CA SER A 146 -1.38 24.18 -15.01
C SER A 146 -2.60 23.26 -14.98
N GLY A 147 -2.45 22.11 -14.32
CA GLY A 147 -3.46 21.06 -14.23
C GLY A 147 -3.56 20.15 -15.45
N VAL A 148 -2.82 20.37 -16.54
CA VAL A 148 -2.86 19.48 -17.72
C VAL A 148 -1.92 18.30 -17.49
N SER A 149 -2.44 17.07 -17.50
CA SER A 149 -1.66 15.84 -17.40
C SER A 149 -0.87 15.59 -18.69
N LEU A 150 0.45 15.54 -18.59
CA LEU A 150 1.36 15.41 -19.72
C LEU A 150 2.45 14.35 -19.47
N THR A 151 2.95 13.77 -20.56
CA THR A 151 4.11 12.89 -20.54
C THR A 151 5.38 13.68 -20.84
N VAL A 152 6.37 13.55 -19.98
CA VAL A 152 7.68 14.20 -20.13
C VAL A 152 8.47 13.53 -21.26
N THR A 153 8.93 14.32 -22.24
CA THR A 153 9.71 13.82 -23.39
C THR A 153 11.21 13.92 -23.18
N ALA A 154 11.67 14.90 -22.38
CA ALA A 154 13.07 15.09 -22.02
C ALA A 154 13.19 15.86 -20.70
N VAL A 155 14.30 15.69 -19.99
CA VAL A 155 14.65 16.46 -18.79
C VAL A 155 16.10 16.95 -18.89
N SER A 156 16.43 18.00 -18.14
CA SER A 156 17.80 18.48 -17.97
C SER A 156 18.67 17.46 -17.24
N GLU A 157 19.97 17.46 -17.51
CA GLU A 157 20.92 16.57 -16.83
C GLU A 157 21.08 16.94 -15.33
N PRO A 158 21.48 16.00 -14.45
CA PRO A 158 21.75 16.29 -13.05
C PRO A 158 22.76 17.44 -12.88
N GLY A 159 22.33 18.51 -12.19
CA GLY A 159 23.16 19.69 -11.91
C GLY A 159 23.09 20.79 -12.97
N GLU A 160 22.37 20.58 -14.08
CA GLU A 160 22.11 21.64 -15.06
C GLU A 160 21.26 22.77 -14.46
N THR A 161 21.59 24.03 -14.79
CA THR A 161 20.90 25.22 -14.26
C THR A 161 20.67 26.25 -15.38
N PRO A 162 19.43 26.71 -15.62
CA PRO A 162 18.21 26.29 -14.93
C PRO A 162 17.86 24.83 -15.25
N ALA A 163 17.30 24.11 -14.28
CA ALA A 163 16.71 22.81 -14.56
C ALA A 163 15.52 23.02 -15.51
N TRP A 164 15.27 22.05 -16.38
CA TRP A 164 14.18 22.11 -17.34
C TRP A 164 13.58 20.74 -17.64
N PHE A 165 12.36 20.73 -18.14
CA PHE A 165 11.73 19.56 -18.74
C PHE A 165 11.00 19.93 -20.01
N GLU A 166 10.74 18.94 -20.85
CA GLU A 166 10.06 19.09 -22.13
C GLU A 166 8.86 18.16 -22.22
N VAL A 167 7.81 18.61 -22.90
CA VAL A 167 6.60 17.86 -23.18
C VAL A 167 6.20 18.04 -24.65
N GLY A 168 5.61 17.00 -25.23
CA GLY A 168 5.02 17.04 -26.57
C GLY A 168 3.53 17.32 -26.50
N LEU A 169 3.04 18.29 -27.27
CA LEU A 169 1.62 18.66 -27.34
C LEU A 169 1.08 18.54 -28.76
N ILE A 170 -0.05 17.85 -28.89
CA ILE A 170 -0.81 17.78 -30.12
C ILE A 170 -1.74 19.01 -30.25
N PRO A 171 -2.23 19.32 -31.47
CA PRO A 171 -3.11 20.46 -31.70
C PRO A 171 -4.38 20.48 -30.82
N GLU A 172 -4.94 19.31 -30.52
CA GLU A 172 -6.14 19.21 -29.69
C GLU A 172 -5.86 19.67 -28.25
N THR A 173 -4.76 19.24 -27.63
CA THR A 173 -4.37 19.68 -26.28
C THR A 173 -4.06 21.18 -26.25
N LEU A 174 -3.38 21.71 -27.27
CA LEU A 174 -3.10 23.15 -27.37
C LEU A 174 -4.39 23.98 -27.48
N LYS A 175 -5.40 23.47 -28.18
CA LYS A 175 -6.70 24.14 -28.35
C LYS A 175 -7.57 24.03 -27.09
N ALA A 176 -7.57 22.88 -26.43
CA ALA A 176 -8.43 22.57 -25.30
C ALA A 176 -7.92 23.13 -23.96
N THR A 177 -6.68 23.61 -23.90
CA THR A 177 -6.04 24.08 -22.67
C THR A 177 -5.43 25.47 -22.85
N ASN A 178 -5.13 26.16 -21.75
CA ASN A 178 -4.46 27.45 -21.80
C ASN A 178 -3.01 27.37 -22.31
N LEU A 179 -2.45 26.15 -22.45
CA LEU A 179 -1.07 25.95 -22.92
C LEU A 179 -0.85 26.46 -24.35
N GLY A 180 -1.89 26.42 -25.20
CA GLY A 180 -1.79 26.94 -26.56
C GLY A 180 -1.70 28.46 -26.67
N ALA A 181 -2.02 29.19 -25.59
CA ALA A 181 -1.93 30.64 -25.54
C ALA A 181 -0.66 31.15 -24.85
N LEU A 182 0.14 30.26 -24.25
CA LEU A 182 1.34 30.64 -23.52
C LEU A 182 2.40 31.26 -24.44
N LYS A 183 3.11 32.24 -23.90
CA LYS A 183 4.29 32.87 -24.47
C LYS A 183 5.51 32.51 -23.63
N VAL A 184 6.68 32.52 -24.27
CA VAL A 184 7.95 32.33 -23.54
C VAL A 184 8.05 33.37 -22.43
N GLY A 185 8.33 32.90 -21.21
CA GLY A 185 8.34 33.68 -19.97
C GLY A 185 7.07 33.55 -19.13
N ASP A 186 5.97 33.05 -19.68
CA ASP A 186 4.71 32.91 -18.93
C ASP A 186 4.84 31.83 -17.83
N SER A 187 4.19 32.09 -16.70
CA SER A 187 4.21 31.22 -15.52
C SER A 187 3.16 30.12 -15.60
N VAL A 188 3.53 28.91 -15.19
CA VAL A 188 2.65 27.74 -15.10
C VAL A 188 2.76 27.09 -13.72
N ASN A 189 1.67 26.47 -13.26
CA ASN A 189 1.74 25.63 -12.07
C ASN A 189 2.31 24.27 -12.43
N LEU A 190 3.21 23.74 -11.60
CA LEU A 190 3.79 22.42 -11.78
C LEU A 190 3.37 21.52 -10.63
N GLU A 191 2.82 20.36 -10.96
CA GLU A 191 2.59 19.28 -9.99
C GLU A 191 3.26 18.01 -10.53
N THR A 192 4.21 17.51 -9.76
CA THR A 192 4.97 16.28 -10.01
C THR A 192 4.18 15.06 -9.59
N ASP A 193 4.54 13.90 -10.15
CA ASP A 193 3.87 12.64 -9.82
C ASP A 193 3.90 12.37 -8.31
N ALA A 194 2.74 12.02 -7.75
CA ALA A 194 2.59 11.77 -6.32
C ALA A 194 3.54 10.68 -5.81
N LEU A 195 3.81 9.63 -6.61
CA LEU A 195 4.74 8.57 -6.25
C LEU A 195 6.16 9.10 -6.15
N ALA A 196 6.59 9.96 -7.08
CA ALA A 196 7.93 10.55 -7.05
C ALA A 196 8.17 11.33 -5.74
N LYS A 197 7.16 12.10 -5.29
CA LYS A 197 7.22 12.86 -4.03
C LYS A 197 7.39 11.95 -2.82
N TYR A 198 6.58 10.90 -2.71
CA TYR A 198 6.69 9.96 -1.58
C TYR A 198 8.00 9.17 -1.62
N VAL A 199 8.46 8.75 -2.79
CA VAL A 199 9.76 8.08 -2.95
C VAL A 199 10.90 9.00 -2.54
N GLN A 200 10.91 10.27 -2.99
CA GLN A 200 11.92 11.23 -2.55
C GLN A 200 11.85 11.45 -1.03
N ARG A 201 10.64 11.57 -0.47
CA ARG A 201 10.46 11.77 0.97
C ARG A 201 10.94 10.59 1.80
N LEU A 202 10.64 9.37 1.36
CA LEU A 202 11.10 8.14 2.00
C LEU A 202 12.62 8.00 1.91
N THR A 203 13.20 8.27 0.74
CA THR A 203 14.65 8.26 0.55
C THR A 203 15.36 9.31 1.41
N ALA A 204 14.76 10.49 1.62
CA ALA A 204 15.30 11.51 2.53
C ALA A 204 15.30 11.08 4.01
N PHE A 205 14.49 10.09 4.38
CA PHE A 205 14.50 9.45 5.70
C PHE A 205 15.27 8.14 5.74
N ALA A 206 15.80 7.65 4.61
CA ALA A 206 16.67 6.49 4.59
C ALA A 206 17.95 6.84 5.37
N GLY A 207 18.04 6.37 6.62
CA GLY A 207 19.14 6.65 7.54
C GLY A 207 18.79 7.57 8.72
N VAL A 208 17.59 8.15 8.79
CA VAL A 208 17.10 8.87 9.99
C VAL A 208 16.36 7.86 10.88
N PRO A 209 16.81 7.61 12.13
CA PRO A 209 16.05 6.77 13.06
C PRO A 209 14.67 7.38 13.30
N GLN A 210 13.59 6.71 12.89
CA GLN A 210 12.25 7.17 13.24
C GLN A 210 12.03 7.01 14.74
N ALA A 211 11.43 8.03 15.38
CA ALA A 211 11.02 7.95 16.76
C ALA A 211 9.89 6.92 16.89
N SER A 212 10.20 5.78 17.51
CA SER A 212 9.26 4.72 17.83
C SER A 212 8.16 5.24 18.77
N SER A 213 6.91 5.30 18.32
CA SER A 213 5.76 5.29 19.21
C SER A 213 5.43 3.85 19.62
N SER A 214 6.39 3.24 20.32
CA SER A 214 6.31 2.07 21.22
C SER A 214 7.75 1.64 21.49
N GLU A 215 8.16 1.80 22.74
CA GLU A 215 9.45 1.45 23.38
C GLU A 215 10.56 0.87 22.49
N GLN A 216 11.64 1.65 22.41
CA GLN A 216 12.86 1.39 21.67
C GLN A 216 13.57 0.09 22.09
N VAL A 217 13.92 -0.73 21.11
CA VAL A 217 15.20 -1.47 21.12
C VAL A 217 16.00 -0.99 19.92
N ALA A 218 17.23 -0.52 20.18
CA ALA A 218 18.10 0.20 19.26
C ALA A 218 18.44 -0.58 17.96
N PRO A 219 18.73 0.10 16.84
CA PRO A 219 19.07 -0.56 15.59
C PRO A 219 20.50 -1.11 15.67
N ARG A 220 20.66 -2.41 15.44
CA ARG A 220 21.96 -2.96 15.03
C ARG A 220 22.14 -2.75 13.55
N ARG A 221 23.34 -2.31 13.19
CA ARG A 221 23.83 -2.09 11.82
C ARG A 221 23.55 -3.30 10.93
N ALA A 222 23.34 -2.99 9.65
CA ALA A 222 23.35 -3.94 8.57
C ALA A 222 24.67 -4.71 8.53
N ASP A 223 24.58 -5.99 8.88
CA ASP A 223 25.29 -7.10 8.24
C ASP A 223 24.20 -8.15 7.97
N ALA A 224 23.34 -7.88 6.98
CA ALA A 224 22.18 -8.71 6.65
C ALA A 224 22.61 -9.89 5.76
N ALA A 225 23.41 -10.77 6.36
CA ALA A 225 23.61 -12.15 5.95
C ALA A 225 23.93 -12.93 7.23
N SER A 226 22.90 -13.53 7.87
CA SER A 226 22.97 -14.69 8.82
C SER A 226 22.11 -14.64 10.10
N VAL A 227 21.42 -13.56 10.48
CA VAL A 227 20.84 -13.51 11.84
C VAL A 227 19.36 -13.93 11.88
N LEU A 228 19.13 -15.15 12.34
CA LEU A 228 17.85 -15.59 12.92
C LEU A 228 17.59 -14.84 14.23
N ASP A 229 16.32 -14.59 14.52
CA ASP A 229 15.86 -13.99 15.77
C ASP A 229 15.94 -15.01 16.93
N SER A 230 15.86 -14.52 18.17
CA SER A 230 15.83 -15.44 19.32
C SER A 230 14.47 -16.16 19.41
N VAL A 231 14.46 -17.42 19.84
CA VAL A 231 13.21 -18.17 20.06
C VAL A 231 12.30 -17.46 21.08
N GLN A 232 12.87 -16.82 22.10
CA GLN A 232 12.08 -16.03 23.05
C GLN A 232 11.31 -14.90 22.35
N THR A 233 11.92 -14.22 21.39
CA THR A 233 11.26 -13.18 20.58
C THR A 233 10.07 -13.75 19.81
N ALA A 234 10.20 -14.96 19.25
CA ALA A 234 9.12 -15.62 18.54
C ALA A 234 7.98 -16.06 19.50
N VAL A 235 8.32 -16.58 20.67
CA VAL A 235 7.36 -16.94 21.72
C VAL A 235 6.58 -15.71 22.18
N ASP A 236 7.25 -14.59 22.46
CA ASP A 236 6.62 -13.34 22.89
C ASP A 236 5.72 -12.76 21.77
N ALA A 237 6.11 -12.93 20.50
CA ALA A 237 5.29 -12.53 19.37
C ALA A 237 4.00 -13.35 19.27
N ILE A 238 4.09 -14.68 19.39
CA ILE A 238 2.92 -15.56 19.36
C ILE A 238 2.00 -15.29 20.56
N ALA A 239 2.55 -15.08 21.76
CA ALA A 239 1.78 -14.69 22.94
C ALA A 239 1.03 -13.37 22.76
N ALA A 240 1.57 -12.45 21.95
CA ALA A 240 0.95 -11.19 21.59
C ALA A 240 -0.02 -11.29 20.38
N GLY A 241 -0.31 -12.49 19.88
CA GLY A 241 -1.19 -12.71 18.72
C GLY A 241 -0.56 -12.35 17.38
N ARG A 242 0.77 -12.28 17.29
CA ARG A 242 1.50 -12.03 16.04
C ARG A 242 2.02 -13.33 15.44
N ALA A 243 2.21 -13.34 14.12
CA ALA A 243 2.86 -14.44 13.43
C ALA A 243 4.39 -14.37 13.50
N VAL A 244 5.02 -15.50 13.20
CA VAL A 244 6.46 -15.67 13.05
C VAL A 244 6.75 -16.47 11.78
N VAL A 245 7.98 -16.42 11.30
CA VAL A 245 8.47 -17.31 10.23
C VAL A 245 9.36 -18.38 10.88
N VAL A 246 9.11 -19.65 10.56
CA VAL A 246 9.95 -20.76 11.03
C VAL A 246 10.55 -21.47 9.84
N VAL A 247 11.87 -21.56 9.80
CA VAL A 247 12.60 -22.32 8.78
C VAL A 247 13.06 -23.66 9.31
N ASP A 248 13.00 -24.68 8.45
CA ASP A 248 13.63 -25.95 8.74
C ASP A 248 15.08 -26.00 8.21
N ASP A 249 15.74 -27.13 8.41
CA ASP A 249 17.13 -27.34 8.00
C ASP A 249 17.27 -27.28 6.46
N GLU A 250 18.38 -26.74 5.96
CA GLU A 250 18.70 -26.68 4.52
C GLU A 250 18.69 -28.07 3.88
N ASP A 251 19.00 -29.13 4.64
CA ASP A 251 19.02 -30.51 4.17
C ASP A 251 17.64 -31.22 4.25
N ARG A 252 16.59 -30.56 4.77
CA ARG A 252 15.24 -31.14 4.92
C ARG A 252 14.27 -30.64 3.85
N GLU A 253 13.62 -29.49 4.03
CA GLU A 253 12.74 -28.86 3.04
C GLU A 253 13.33 -27.55 2.52
N ASN A 254 14.22 -26.91 3.30
CA ASN A 254 14.77 -25.58 3.04
C ASN A 254 13.64 -24.56 2.77
N GLU A 255 12.57 -24.69 3.54
CA GLU A 255 11.31 -23.94 3.42
C GLU A 255 11.01 -23.19 4.71
N GLY A 256 10.16 -22.17 4.60
CA GLY A 256 9.72 -21.38 5.73
C GLY A 256 8.20 -21.30 5.79
N ASP A 257 7.65 -21.49 6.99
CA ASP A 257 6.22 -21.36 7.23
C ASP A 257 5.92 -20.10 8.02
N ILE A 258 4.81 -19.44 7.68
CA ILE A 258 4.18 -18.48 8.59
C ILE A 258 3.47 -19.29 9.67
N ILE A 259 3.78 -19.02 10.93
CA ILE A 259 3.19 -19.69 12.09
C ILE A 259 2.52 -18.67 13.01
N PHE A 260 1.29 -18.93 13.45
CA PHE A 260 0.64 -18.19 14.54
C PHE A 260 -0.27 -19.11 15.39
N ALA A 261 -0.65 -18.65 16.58
CA ALA A 261 -1.56 -19.40 17.46
C ALA A 261 -3.02 -19.28 17.01
N ALA A 262 -3.71 -20.41 16.92
CA ALA A 262 -5.06 -20.49 16.36
C ALA A 262 -6.12 -19.70 17.14
N GLU A 263 -5.98 -19.57 18.46
CA GLU A 263 -6.88 -18.76 19.31
C GLU A 263 -6.77 -17.24 19.07
N HIS A 264 -5.67 -16.79 18.46
CA HIS A 264 -5.46 -15.39 18.05
C HIS A 264 -5.73 -15.16 16.57
N ALA A 265 -6.24 -16.15 15.84
CA ALA A 265 -6.55 -16.00 14.43
C ALA A 265 -7.54 -14.84 14.21
N THR A 266 -7.22 -13.92 13.31
CA THR A 266 -8.16 -12.90 12.81
C THR A 266 -8.36 -13.06 11.31
N PRO A 267 -9.46 -12.53 10.73
CA PRO A 267 -9.63 -12.52 9.28
C PRO A 267 -8.45 -11.87 8.54
N GLU A 268 -7.86 -10.82 9.12
CA GLU A 268 -6.72 -10.09 8.53
C GLU A 268 -5.45 -10.93 8.56
N LEU A 269 -5.15 -11.58 9.70
CA LEU A 269 -3.97 -12.44 9.84
C LEU A 269 -4.07 -13.68 8.95
N MET A 270 -5.26 -14.29 8.90
CA MET A 270 -5.54 -15.40 7.99
C MET A 270 -5.45 -14.95 6.53
N GLY A 271 -5.99 -13.78 6.19
CA GLY A 271 -5.90 -13.19 4.86
C GLY A 271 -4.45 -12.91 4.42
N PHE A 272 -3.64 -12.41 5.35
CA PHE A 272 -2.20 -12.23 5.15
C PHE A 272 -1.51 -13.56 4.84
N MET A 273 -1.73 -14.60 5.66
CA MET A 273 -1.21 -15.93 5.40
C MET A 273 -1.62 -16.42 3.99
N ILE A 274 -2.91 -16.38 3.66
CA ILE A 274 -3.42 -16.84 2.36
C ILE A 274 -2.77 -16.11 1.18
N ARG A 275 -2.49 -14.82 1.31
CA ARG A 275 -1.89 -14.01 0.22
C ARG A 275 -0.46 -14.43 -0.10
N TYR A 276 0.31 -14.85 0.91
CA TYR A 276 1.76 -15.02 0.79
C TYR A 276 2.23 -16.48 0.89
N THR A 277 1.31 -17.44 1.08
CA THR A 277 1.63 -18.86 1.21
C THR A 277 1.03 -19.69 0.10
N SER A 278 1.31 -21.00 0.12
CA SER A 278 0.70 -22.02 -0.74
C SER A 278 -0.83 -21.99 -0.74
N GLY A 279 -1.46 -21.37 0.27
CA GLY A 279 -2.90 -21.35 0.50
C GLY A 279 -3.43 -22.63 1.13
N VAL A 280 -2.60 -23.67 1.30
CA VAL A 280 -2.91 -24.92 2.01
C VAL A 280 -2.75 -24.69 3.51
N VAL A 281 -3.76 -24.04 4.10
CA VAL A 281 -3.71 -23.66 5.52
C VAL A 281 -3.93 -24.87 6.41
N CYS A 282 -2.89 -25.19 7.18
CA CYS A 282 -2.87 -26.31 8.10
C CYS A 282 -3.05 -25.85 9.55
N ALA A 283 -3.61 -26.72 10.39
CA ALA A 283 -3.82 -26.46 11.82
C ALA A 283 -3.14 -27.53 12.69
N PRO A 284 -1.83 -27.40 12.99
CA PRO A 284 -1.14 -28.31 13.90
C PRO A 284 -1.73 -28.35 15.29
N LEU A 285 -1.93 -29.55 15.82
CA LEU A 285 -2.48 -29.81 17.14
C LEU A 285 -1.96 -31.13 17.71
N SER A 286 -2.08 -31.31 19.02
CA SER A 286 -1.67 -32.55 19.69
C SER A 286 -2.55 -33.74 19.31
N ASN A 287 -2.00 -34.96 19.40
CA ASN A 287 -2.79 -36.19 19.23
C ASN A 287 -4.04 -36.22 20.11
N LYS A 288 -3.90 -35.81 21.38
CA LYS A 288 -5.02 -35.71 22.32
C LYS A 288 -6.13 -34.80 21.80
N ARG A 289 -5.77 -33.60 21.31
CA ARG A 289 -6.77 -32.66 20.78
C ARG A 289 -7.42 -33.19 19.51
N ALA A 290 -6.67 -33.90 18.66
CA ALA A 290 -7.21 -34.55 17.47
C ALA A 290 -8.27 -35.60 17.86
N ASP A 291 -7.97 -36.42 18.88
CA ASP A 291 -8.88 -37.45 19.38
C ASP A 291 -10.13 -36.83 20.02
N GLU A 292 -9.98 -35.78 20.84
CA GLU A 292 -11.09 -35.02 21.42
C GLU A 292 -12.04 -34.45 20.36
N MET A 293 -11.48 -33.95 19.26
CA MET A 293 -12.25 -33.41 18.15
C MET A 293 -12.72 -34.48 17.16
N ASN A 294 -12.33 -35.76 17.33
CA ASN A 294 -12.59 -36.85 16.38
C ASN A 294 -12.04 -36.55 14.96
N LEU A 295 -10.76 -36.22 14.88
CA LEU A 295 -10.01 -35.96 13.64
C LEU A 295 -9.05 -37.12 13.34
N PRO A 296 -9.54 -38.23 12.75
CA PRO A 296 -8.68 -39.35 12.37
C PRO A 296 -7.72 -38.96 11.22
N PRO A 297 -6.62 -39.70 11.03
CA PRO A 297 -5.74 -39.53 9.87
C PRO A 297 -6.53 -39.58 8.55
N MET A 298 -6.11 -38.76 7.58
CA MET A 298 -6.77 -38.65 6.28
C MET A 298 -6.68 -39.95 5.48
N VAL A 299 -5.56 -40.67 5.61
CA VAL A 299 -5.27 -41.93 4.92
C VAL A 299 -4.77 -42.97 5.91
N THR A 300 -5.05 -44.25 5.64
CA THR A 300 -4.62 -45.37 6.48
C THR A 300 -3.15 -45.74 6.31
N ASN A 301 -2.59 -45.54 5.11
CA ASN A 301 -1.18 -45.74 4.79
C ASN A 301 -0.62 -44.42 4.27
N ASN A 302 0.21 -43.74 5.08
CA ASN A 302 0.78 -42.46 4.70
C ASN A 302 2.02 -42.68 3.82
N GLU A 303 1.92 -42.32 2.53
CA GLU A 303 3.00 -42.41 1.54
C GLU A 303 3.73 -41.08 1.33
N ASP A 304 3.37 -40.03 2.08
CA ASP A 304 4.07 -38.75 2.07
C ASP A 304 5.54 -38.98 2.48
N PRO A 305 6.53 -38.53 1.67
CA PRO A 305 7.95 -38.76 1.96
C PRO A 305 8.43 -38.20 3.30
N LYS A 306 7.75 -37.16 3.82
CA LYS A 306 8.04 -36.50 5.10
C LYS A 306 7.07 -36.94 6.19
N GLY A 307 6.14 -37.85 5.87
CA GLY A 307 5.17 -38.42 6.78
C GLY A 307 4.22 -37.39 7.37
N THR A 308 3.90 -36.31 6.65
CA THR A 308 3.04 -35.24 7.15
C THR A 308 1.68 -35.80 7.58
N ALA A 309 1.33 -35.60 8.86
CA ALA A 309 0.26 -36.32 9.53
C ALA A 309 -1.10 -35.61 9.37
N TYR A 310 -1.57 -35.50 8.13
CA TYR A 310 -2.88 -34.95 7.81
C TYR A 310 -4.01 -35.74 8.46
N THR A 311 -4.96 -35.03 9.05
CA THR A 311 -6.28 -35.55 9.41
C THR A 311 -7.30 -35.26 8.31
N VAL A 312 -8.50 -35.83 8.43
CA VAL A 312 -9.64 -35.37 7.61
C VAL A 312 -9.82 -33.86 7.73
N SER A 313 -9.98 -33.15 6.60
CA SER A 313 -10.16 -31.70 6.63
C SER A 313 -11.49 -31.31 7.27
N CYS A 314 -11.56 -30.08 7.78
CA CYS A 314 -12.75 -29.61 8.49
C CYS A 314 -13.03 -28.12 8.28
N ASP A 315 -14.28 -27.73 8.55
CA ASP A 315 -14.75 -26.35 8.67
C ASP A 315 -15.53 -26.20 9.97
N ALA A 316 -15.66 -24.98 10.49
CA ALA A 316 -16.61 -24.67 11.55
C ALA A 316 -18.04 -25.05 11.14
N ALA A 317 -18.80 -25.66 12.05
CA ALA A 317 -20.20 -26.05 11.78
C ALA A 317 -21.17 -24.86 11.78
N SER A 318 -20.77 -23.71 12.35
CA SER A 318 -21.60 -22.52 12.45
C SER A 318 -20.75 -21.24 12.42
N GLY A 319 -21.38 -20.11 12.09
CA GLY A 319 -20.70 -18.82 11.99
C GLY A 319 -19.83 -18.66 10.74
N VAL A 320 -20.02 -19.53 9.75
CA VAL A 320 -19.32 -19.54 8.47
C VAL A 320 -20.30 -19.66 7.30
N SER A 321 -19.82 -19.42 6.10
CA SER A 321 -20.58 -19.53 4.85
C SER A 321 -20.16 -20.79 4.08
N THR A 322 -19.21 -20.66 3.17
CA THR A 322 -18.66 -21.75 2.37
C THR A 322 -17.43 -22.39 3.00
N GLY A 323 -16.87 -21.80 4.06
CA GLY A 323 -15.68 -22.32 4.76
C GLY A 323 -14.35 -21.76 4.25
N ILE A 324 -14.27 -21.30 3.00
CA ILE A 324 -12.99 -20.97 2.35
C ILE A 324 -12.47 -19.55 2.64
N SER A 325 -13.35 -18.64 3.05
CA SER A 325 -13.00 -17.24 3.29
C SER A 325 -11.95 -17.11 4.41
N ALA A 326 -11.19 -16.02 4.45
CA ALA A 326 -10.24 -15.79 5.54
C ALA A 326 -10.93 -15.75 6.91
N ALA A 327 -12.13 -15.15 6.99
CA ALA A 327 -12.93 -15.11 8.20
C ALA A 327 -13.44 -16.52 8.59
N ASP A 328 -13.88 -17.30 7.62
CA ASP A 328 -14.41 -18.66 7.86
C ASP A 328 -13.29 -19.59 8.33
N ARG A 329 -12.12 -19.54 7.69
CA ARG A 329 -10.93 -20.29 8.10
C ARG A 329 -10.40 -19.87 9.46
N ALA A 330 -10.37 -18.58 9.76
CA ALA A 330 -10.02 -18.07 11.09
C ALA A 330 -10.98 -18.59 12.16
N ARG A 331 -12.30 -18.61 11.88
CA ARG A 331 -13.30 -19.17 12.78
C ARG A 331 -13.08 -20.66 13.04
N THR A 332 -12.78 -21.44 12.00
CA THR A 332 -12.52 -22.88 12.12
C THR A 332 -11.33 -23.17 13.03
N VAL A 333 -10.19 -22.49 12.84
CA VAL A 333 -8.99 -22.73 13.67
C VAL A 333 -9.20 -22.28 15.12
N GLN A 334 -9.96 -21.21 15.37
CA GLN A 334 -10.35 -20.81 16.73
C GLN A 334 -11.16 -21.89 17.44
N ILE A 335 -12.10 -22.56 16.76
CA ILE A 335 -12.86 -23.70 17.31
C ILE A 335 -11.93 -24.87 17.63
N LEU A 336 -10.94 -25.15 16.77
CA LEU A 336 -9.93 -26.18 17.06
C LEU A 336 -9.11 -25.85 18.31
N ALA A 337 -8.83 -24.57 18.59
CA ALA A 337 -8.10 -24.13 19.77
C ALA A 337 -8.94 -24.07 21.05
N ASP A 338 -10.25 -23.85 20.95
CA ASP A 338 -11.15 -23.66 22.08
C ASP A 338 -11.38 -24.98 22.86
N ALA A 339 -10.90 -25.03 24.10
CA ALA A 339 -11.02 -26.20 24.98
C ALA A 339 -12.47 -26.62 25.27
N SER A 340 -13.46 -25.74 25.06
CA SER A 340 -14.88 -26.05 25.23
C SER A 340 -15.54 -26.65 23.98
N SER A 341 -14.86 -26.55 22.83
CA SER A 341 -15.38 -27.06 21.56
C SER A 341 -15.31 -28.58 21.48
N THR A 342 -16.28 -29.14 20.76
CA THR A 342 -16.56 -30.58 20.62
C THR A 342 -16.55 -31.00 19.14
N PRO A 343 -16.56 -32.32 18.83
CA PRO A 343 -16.64 -32.78 17.45
C PRO A 343 -17.83 -32.25 16.64
N ALA A 344 -18.92 -31.83 17.30
CA ALA A 344 -20.12 -31.30 16.65
C ALA A 344 -19.93 -29.85 16.14
N ASP A 345 -18.91 -29.15 16.63
CA ASP A 345 -18.63 -27.75 16.26
C ASP A 345 -17.86 -27.63 14.94
N ILE A 346 -17.51 -28.76 14.32
CA ILE A 346 -16.83 -28.83 13.02
C ILE A 346 -17.47 -29.86 12.08
N THR A 347 -17.56 -29.51 10.79
CA THR A 347 -17.99 -30.41 9.70
C THR A 347 -16.78 -31.05 9.01
N ARG A 348 -17.02 -32.16 8.31
CA ARG A 348 -16.01 -32.86 7.49
C ARG A 348 -16.64 -33.31 6.17
N PRO A 349 -15.98 -33.13 5.01
CA PRO A 349 -14.71 -32.40 4.83
C PRO A 349 -14.86 -30.89 5.05
N GLY A 350 -13.76 -30.15 4.92
CA GLY A 350 -13.72 -28.68 4.89
C GLY A 350 -12.41 -28.13 4.33
N HIS A 351 -12.09 -26.88 4.66
CA HIS A 351 -11.00 -26.11 4.04
C HIS A 351 -9.83 -25.78 4.98
N ILE A 352 -9.88 -26.21 6.23
CA ILE A 352 -8.71 -26.30 7.11
C ILE A 352 -8.22 -27.75 7.14
N PHE A 353 -6.89 -27.91 7.14
CA PHE A 353 -6.22 -29.22 7.17
C PHE A 353 -5.52 -29.44 8.52
N PRO A 354 -6.17 -30.04 9.54
CA PRO A 354 -5.52 -30.25 10.82
C PRO A 354 -4.40 -31.30 10.70
N LEU A 355 -3.28 -31.04 11.36
CA LEU A 355 -2.09 -31.90 11.40
C LEU A 355 -1.85 -32.40 12.82
N ARG A 356 -1.58 -33.70 12.97
CA ARG A 356 -1.26 -34.30 14.28
C ARG A 356 0.24 -34.18 14.55
N ALA A 357 0.61 -33.37 15.52
CA ALA A 357 1.98 -33.33 16.02
C ALA A 357 2.30 -34.60 16.83
N VAL A 358 3.52 -35.13 16.69
CA VAL A 358 4.00 -36.23 17.54
C VAL A 358 4.14 -35.77 19.00
N ASP A 359 3.99 -36.70 19.95
CA ASP A 359 3.94 -36.35 21.37
C ASP A 359 5.29 -35.85 21.92
N GLY A 360 6.42 -36.31 21.35
CA GLY A 360 7.76 -35.82 21.68
C GLY A 360 8.15 -34.48 21.05
N GLY A 361 7.26 -33.83 20.29
CA GLY A 361 7.47 -32.49 19.73
C GLY A 361 8.66 -32.40 18.77
N VAL A 362 9.29 -31.23 18.68
CA VAL A 362 10.37 -30.96 17.71
C VAL A 362 11.62 -31.80 17.95
N ALA A 363 11.80 -32.30 19.19
CA ALA A 363 12.88 -33.20 19.55
C ALA A 363 12.71 -34.60 18.96
N GLU A 364 11.47 -35.05 18.76
CA GLU A 364 11.16 -36.33 18.11
C GLU A 364 11.02 -36.16 16.59
N ARG A 365 10.32 -35.11 16.14
CA ARG A 365 10.14 -34.80 14.72
C ARG A 365 10.41 -33.30 14.48
N PRO A 366 11.52 -32.93 13.84
CA PRO A 366 11.88 -31.53 13.60
C PRO A 366 11.12 -30.95 12.39
N GLY A 367 9.78 -30.90 12.46
CA GLY A 367 8.92 -30.34 11.41
C GLY A 367 8.11 -29.13 11.88
N HIS A 368 7.58 -28.35 10.93
CA HIS A 368 6.76 -27.17 11.22
C HIS A 368 5.48 -27.48 12.00
N THR A 369 4.93 -28.70 11.83
CA THR A 369 3.81 -29.20 12.62
C THR A 369 4.13 -29.17 14.12
N GLU A 370 5.24 -29.78 14.51
CA GLU A 370 5.69 -29.82 15.90
C GLU A 370 6.08 -28.42 16.40
N ALA A 371 6.78 -27.65 15.56
CA ALA A 371 7.21 -26.30 15.91
C ALA A 371 6.03 -25.38 16.26
N ALA A 372 4.94 -25.45 15.50
CA ALA A 372 3.74 -24.65 15.75
C ALA A 372 3.06 -24.99 17.08
N VAL A 373 2.96 -26.29 17.42
CA VAL A 373 2.39 -26.74 18.69
C VAL A 373 3.27 -26.30 19.87
N GLU A 374 4.59 -26.42 19.74
CA GLU A 374 5.51 -26.02 20.80
C GLU A 374 5.57 -24.51 21.01
N LEU A 375 5.61 -23.72 19.95
CA LEU A 375 5.59 -22.26 20.08
C LEU A 375 4.29 -21.78 20.73
N SER A 376 3.14 -22.36 20.35
CA SER A 376 1.85 -22.07 20.98
C SER A 376 1.87 -22.42 22.48
N ARG A 377 2.43 -23.58 22.87
CA ARG A 377 2.57 -23.97 24.28
C ARG A 377 3.55 -23.09 25.05
N ALA A 378 4.71 -22.77 24.47
CA ALA A 378 5.71 -21.90 25.07
C ALA A 378 5.18 -20.48 25.30
N ALA A 379 4.27 -20.02 24.45
CA ALA A 379 3.53 -18.76 24.60
C ALA A 379 2.41 -18.82 25.67
N GLY A 380 2.19 -19.97 26.32
CA GLY A 380 1.14 -20.16 27.32
C GLY A 380 -0.27 -20.33 26.73
N LEU A 381 -0.37 -20.72 25.46
CA LEU A 381 -1.62 -20.86 24.71
C LEU A 381 -2.04 -22.34 24.56
N SER A 382 -3.14 -22.59 23.86
CA SER A 382 -3.80 -23.90 23.72
C SER A 382 -2.94 -25.03 23.15
N GLY A 383 -1.83 -24.71 22.46
CA GLY A 383 -1.04 -25.70 21.72
C GLY A 383 -1.66 -26.07 20.37
N VAL A 384 -2.56 -25.23 19.84
CA VAL A 384 -3.03 -25.30 18.45
C VAL A 384 -2.42 -24.14 17.66
N GLY A 385 -1.71 -24.47 16.59
CA GLY A 385 -1.10 -23.52 15.68
C GLY A 385 -1.84 -23.44 14.35
N VAL A 386 -1.42 -22.48 13.52
CA VAL A 386 -1.79 -22.37 12.11
C VAL A 386 -0.51 -22.20 11.33
N ILE A 387 -0.32 -22.99 10.28
CA ILE A 387 0.87 -22.95 9.43
C ILE A 387 0.49 -22.96 7.95
N ALA A 388 1.33 -22.33 7.14
CA ALA A 388 1.36 -22.49 5.69
C ALA A 388 2.71 -22.00 5.14
N GLU A 389 3.18 -22.69 4.10
CA GLU A 389 4.51 -22.52 3.52
C GLU A 389 4.56 -21.28 2.62
N VAL A 390 5.60 -20.44 2.75
CA VAL A 390 5.73 -19.16 2.03
C VAL A 390 6.20 -19.39 0.58
N VAL A 391 5.51 -18.75 -0.36
CA VAL A 391 5.77 -18.89 -1.80
C VAL A 391 5.98 -17.53 -2.47
N HIS A 392 6.74 -17.53 -3.55
CA HIS A 392 6.77 -16.44 -4.52
C HIS A 392 5.47 -16.40 -5.34
N ASP A 393 5.14 -15.24 -5.90
CA ASP A 393 3.98 -15.06 -6.78
C ASP A 393 4.05 -15.91 -8.07
N ASP A 394 5.24 -16.39 -8.45
CA ASP A 394 5.42 -17.34 -9.57
C ASP A 394 5.16 -18.81 -9.19
N GLY A 395 4.85 -19.07 -7.92
CA GLY A 395 4.55 -20.39 -7.35
C GLY A 395 5.77 -21.15 -6.84
N SER A 396 6.99 -20.60 -6.94
CA SER A 396 8.18 -21.22 -6.36
C SER A 396 8.28 -20.98 -4.85
N MET A 397 8.88 -21.91 -4.10
CA MET A 397 9.06 -21.77 -2.65
C MET A 397 10.09 -20.70 -2.30
N MET A 398 9.79 -19.85 -1.31
CA MET A 398 10.81 -18.91 -0.81
C MET A 398 11.89 -19.67 -0.03
N ARG A 399 13.15 -19.35 -0.31
CA ARG A 399 14.33 -19.89 0.39
C ARG A 399 14.88 -18.88 1.39
N PHE A 400 15.86 -19.28 2.20
CA PHE A 400 16.36 -18.53 3.36
C PHE A 400 16.49 -17.01 3.15
N ASP A 401 17.22 -16.55 2.13
CA ASP A 401 17.43 -15.11 1.89
C ASP A 401 16.13 -14.37 1.58
N ALA A 402 15.26 -14.98 0.76
CA ALA A 402 13.94 -14.43 0.44
C ALA A 402 13.02 -14.42 1.66
N LEU A 403 13.03 -15.49 2.46
CA LEU A 403 12.30 -15.58 3.72
C LEU A 403 12.77 -14.54 4.73
N ARG A 404 14.08 -14.28 4.81
CA ARG A 404 14.62 -13.24 5.70
C ARG A 404 14.20 -11.86 5.26
N ALA A 405 14.21 -11.59 3.95
CA ALA A 405 13.70 -10.34 3.39
C ALA A 405 12.20 -10.19 3.68
N PHE A 406 11.40 -11.22 3.40
CA PHE A 406 9.97 -11.28 3.69
C PHE A 406 9.67 -11.02 5.17
N ALA A 407 10.36 -11.73 6.07
CA ALA A 407 10.18 -11.56 7.51
C ALA A 407 10.59 -10.16 7.97
N THR A 408 11.62 -9.55 7.37
CA THR A 408 11.99 -8.16 7.65
C THR A 408 10.93 -7.17 7.18
N GLU A 409 10.44 -7.34 5.94
CA GLU A 409 9.41 -6.49 5.34
C GLU A 409 8.12 -6.50 6.17
N HIS A 410 7.71 -7.67 6.65
CA HIS A 410 6.48 -7.86 7.41
C HIS A 410 6.66 -7.82 8.94
N ASN A 411 7.87 -7.47 9.41
CA ASN A 411 8.21 -7.38 10.84
C ASN A 411 7.85 -8.67 11.63
N LEU A 412 8.16 -9.82 11.03
CA LEU A 412 7.97 -11.14 11.61
C LEU A 412 9.32 -11.63 12.17
N PRO A 413 9.36 -12.08 13.44
CA PRO A 413 10.51 -12.84 13.94
C PRO A 413 10.72 -14.08 13.06
N MET A 414 11.96 -14.37 12.69
CA MET A 414 12.32 -15.56 11.93
C MET A 414 13.27 -16.42 12.73
N ILE A 415 12.90 -17.67 13.00
CA ILE A 415 13.70 -18.62 13.78
C ILE A 415 13.89 -19.92 13.01
N SER A 416 14.85 -20.76 13.41
CA SER A 416 14.97 -22.13 12.91
C SER A 416 14.35 -23.15 13.86
N ILE A 417 13.91 -24.28 13.31
CA ILE A 417 13.52 -25.45 14.12
C ILE A 417 14.70 -25.92 14.99
N GLU A 418 15.94 -25.83 14.50
CA GLU A 418 17.14 -26.20 15.26
C GLU A 418 17.26 -25.37 16.56
N ASP A 419 17.03 -24.05 16.47
CA ASP A 419 17.07 -23.18 17.64
C ASP A 419 15.89 -23.41 18.58
N LEU A 420 14.71 -23.76 18.04
CA LEU A 420 13.55 -24.16 18.83
C LEU A 420 13.83 -25.44 19.63
N ILE A 421 14.45 -26.46 19.03
CA ILE A 421 14.89 -27.70 19.72
C ILE A 421 15.80 -27.34 20.92
N LYS A 422 16.78 -26.46 20.72
CA LYS A 422 17.69 -26.01 21.79
C LYS A 422 16.98 -25.22 22.88
N TYR A 423 15.92 -24.48 22.53
CA TYR A 423 15.13 -23.69 23.47
C TYR A 423 14.27 -24.60 24.35
N VAL A 424 13.52 -25.53 23.77
CA VAL A 424 12.64 -26.43 24.53
C VAL A 424 13.40 -27.44 25.37
N ALA A 425 14.63 -27.81 25.00
CA ALA A 425 15.49 -28.66 25.83
C ALA A 425 15.98 -27.98 27.13
N LYS A 426 15.85 -26.64 27.24
CA LYS A 426 16.27 -25.85 28.41
C LYS A 426 15.12 -25.46 29.34
N ALA A 427 13.88 -25.49 28.83
CA ALA A 427 12.66 -25.23 29.59
C ALA A 427 12.27 -26.48 30.40
#